data_AF-A0A7C9H7M7-F1
#
_entry.id   AF-A0A7C9H7M7-F1
#
_cell.length_a   1.000
_cell.length_b   1.000
_cell.length_c   1.000
_cell.angle_alpha   90.00
_cell.angle_beta   90.00
_cell.angle_gamma   90.00
#
_symmetry.space_group_name_H-M   'P 1'
#
loop_
_entity.id
_entity.type
_entity.pdbx_description
1 polymer ?
#
loop_
_entity_poly.entity_id
_entity_poly.type
_entity_poly.pdbx_seq_one_letter_code
_entity_poly.pdbx_strand_id
1 'polypeptide(L)'
;MDKTIQGKSQKDIFFELSGILKLEDYKFKEDTTHQAYFPSATVFNKVRDLFGFNLETEAIPLPNGKLFDVTKECNQVVVSALVRTTIKYDDCGHFSHYKKF
;
A
#
# COMPACT_ATOMS: atom_id res chain seq x y z
N MET A 1 -0.31 14.15 24.43
CA MET A 1 0.68 13.12 24.08
C MET A 1 0.68 13.04 22.57
N ASP A 2 1.82 13.27 21.92
CA ASP A 2 1.88 13.28 20.47
C ASP A 2 1.61 11.87 19.94
N LYS A 3 0.81 11.78 18.88
CA LYS A 3 0.45 10.48 18.30
C LYS A 3 1.61 9.94 17.48
N THR A 4 1.91 8.66 17.68
CA THR A 4 2.97 7.95 16.98
C THR A 4 2.42 6.89 16.03
N ILE A 5 3.24 6.49 15.07
CA ILE A 5 2.99 5.36 14.18
C ILE A 5 4.25 4.49 14.24
N GLN A 6 4.12 3.22 14.65
CA GLN A 6 5.26 2.33 14.89
C GLN A 6 6.30 2.95 15.83
N GLY A 7 5.86 3.69 16.85
CA GLY A 7 6.71 4.40 17.81
C GLY A 7 7.45 5.62 17.26
N LYS A 8 7.19 6.02 16.00
CA LYS A 8 7.80 7.18 15.34
C LYS A 8 6.85 8.36 15.27
N SER A 9 7.40 9.58 15.25
CA SER A 9 6.59 10.77 14.99
C SER A 9 6.08 10.77 13.55
N GLN A 10 5.01 11.52 13.27
CA GLN A 10 4.53 11.70 11.90
C GLN A 10 5.59 12.30 10.96
N LYS A 11 6.46 13.17 11.50
CA LYS A 11 7.54 13.80 10.75
C LYS A 11 8.58 12.77 10.30
N ASP A 12 8.97 11.87 11.19
CA ASP A 12 9.94 10.81 10.87
C ASP A 12 9.36 9.82 9.87
N ILE A 13 8.08 9.46 10.02
CA ILE A 13 7.34 8.65 9.05
C ILE A 13 7.31 9.31 7.67
N PHE A 14 7.01 10.61 7.59
CA PHE A 14 7.00 11.34 6.33
C PHE A 14 8.39 11.34 5.67
N PHE A 15 9.45 11.53 6.47
CA PHE A 15 10.81 11.47 5.98
C PHE A 15 11.16 10.08 5.42
N GLU A 16 10.83 9.00 6.13
CA GLU A 16 11.07 7.64 5.65
C GLU A 16 10.23 7.29 4.41
N LEU A 17 8.97 7.70 4.37
CA LEU A 17 8.10 7.57 3.19
C LEU A 17 8.72 8.23 1.96
N SER A 18 9.33 9.41 2.11
CA SER A 18 9.90 10.14 0.98
C SER A 18 11.06 9.40 0.30
N GLY A 19 11.75 8.51 1.04
CA GLY A 19 12.87 7.71 0.55
C GLY A 19 12.57 6.22 0.40
N ILE A 20 11.29 5.81 0.47
CA ILE A 20 10.92 4.40 0.56
C ILE A 20 11.22 3.62 -0.73
N LEU A 21 10.98 4.25 -1.89
CA LEU A 21 11.29 3.68 -3.20
C LEU A 21 12.60 4.28 -3.74
N LYS A 22 13.45 3.42 -4.27
CA LYS A 22 14.77 3.74 -4.81
C LYS A 22 14.88 3.33 -6.26
N LEU A 23 15.92 3.81 -6.94
CA LEU A 23 16.20 3.45 -8.34
C LEU A 23 16.44 1.93 -8.51
N GLU A 24 16.96 1.25 -7.50
CA GLU A 24 17.14 -0.21 -7.51
C GLU A 24 15.82 -1.00 -7.45
N ASP A 25 14.71 -0.36 -7.06
CA ASP A 25 13.42 -1.05 -6.87
C ASP A 25 12.56 -1.11 -8.14
N TYR A 26 12.77 -0.22 -9.11
CA TYR A 26 11.98 -0.20 -10.33
C TYR A 26 12.55 -1.19 -11.36
N LYS A 27 11.66 -1.71 -12.19
CA LYS A 27 11.97 -2.59 -13.31
C LYS A 27 11.43 -1.98 -14.60
N PHE A 28 11.95 -2.44 -15.72
CA PHE A 28 11.38 -2.14 -17.02
C PHE A 28 10.53 -3.32 -17.47
N LYS A 29 9.39 -3.03 -18.13
CA LYS A 29 8.66 -4.07 -18.84
C LYS A 29 9.54 -4.63 -19.95
N GLU A 30 9.53 -5.94 -20.12
CA GLU A 30 10.27 -6.66 -21.18
C GLU A 30 9.59 -6.55 -22.56
N ASP A 31 8.59 -5.67 -22.69
CA ASP A 31 7.89 -5.39 -23.94
C ASP A 31 8.56 -4.25 -24.73
N THR A 32 8.03 -3.94 -25.91
CA THR A 32 8.56 -2.86 -26.77
C THR A 32 8.43 -1.47 -26.14
N THR A 33 7.60 -1.30 -25.11
CA THR A 33 7.32 0.00 -24.51
C THR A 33 8.42 0.46 -23.56
N HIS A 34 9.25 -0.46 -23.04
CA HIS A 34 10.27 -0.18 -22.02
C HIS A 34 9.74 0.68 -20.87
N GLN A 35 8.47 0.50 -20.50
CA GLN A 35 7.84 1.29 -19.46
C GLN A 35 8.45 0.92 -18.10
N ALA A 36 8.95 1.93 -17.37
CA ALA A 36 9.40 1.75 -16.00
C ALA A 36 8.20 1.54 -15.05
N TYR A 37 8.33 0.60 -14.12
CA TYR A 37 7.33 0.34 -13.09
C TYR A 37 7.98 -0.17 -11.80
N PHE A 38 7.32 0.04 -10.67
CA PHE A 38 7.70 -0.63 -9.43
C PHE A 38 6.90 -1.93 -9.29
N PRO A 39 7.54 -3.10 -9.08
CA PRO A 39 6.82 -4.33 -8.82
C PRO A 39 5.94 -4.19 -7.57
N SER A 40 4.70 -4.65 -7.66
CA SER A 40 3.72 -4.52 -6.57
C SER A 40 4.20 -5.16 -5.27
N ALA A 41 4.85 -6.32 -5.34
CA ALA A 41 5.45 -6.98 -4.18
C ALA A 41 6.52 -6.12 -3.49
N THR A 42 7.36 -5.42 -4.27
CA THR A 42 8.39 -4.53 -3.74
C THR A 42 7.75 -3.36 -2.99
N VAL A 43 6.78 -2.69 -3.62
CA VAL A 43 6.06 -1.57 -2.99
C VAL A 43 5.35 -2.05 -1.72
N PHE A 44 4.62 -3.16 -1.80
CA PHE A 44 3.87 -3.71 -0.68
C PHE A 44 4.76 -4.06 0.51
N ASN A 45 5.86 -4.80 0.28
CA ASN A 45 6.76 -5.21 1.36
C ASN A 45 7.37 -4.00 2.06
N LYS A 46 7.86 -3.01 1.31
CA LYS A 46 8.46 -1.81 1.90
C LYS A 46 7.47 -0.99 2.73
N VAL A 47 6.26 -0.79 2.21
CA VAL A 47 5.19 -0.10 2.93
C VAL A 47 4.78 -0.91 4.17
N ARG A 48 4.72 -2.24 4.06
CA ARG A 48 4.42 -3.14 5.18
C ARG A 48 5.51 -3.10 6.25
N ASP A 49 6.79 -3.05 5.88
CA ASP A 49 7.90 -2.97 6.82
C ASP A 49 7.89 -1.64 7.59
N LEU A 50 7.50 -0.54 6.93
CA LEU A 50 7.41 0.77 7.55
C LEU A 50 6.24 0.91 8.53
N PHE A 51 5.06 0.38 8.17
CA PHE A 51 3.83 0.62 8.93
C PHE A 51 3.37 -0.58 9.77
N GLY A 52 3.86 -1.78 9.50
CA GLY A 52 3.45 -3.00 10.18
C GLY A 52 1.93 -3.15 10.22
N PHE A 53 1.39 -3.40 11.41
CA PHE A 53 -0.04 -3.54 11.67
C PHE A 53 -0.83 -2.23 11.66
N ASN A 54 -0.16 -1.08 11.57
CA ASN A 54 -0.85 0.21 11.44
C ASN A 54 -1.39 0.44 10.03
N LEU A 55 -1.00 -0.38 9.04
CA LEU A 55 -1.50 -0.29 7.67
C LEU A 55 -2.70 -1.21 7.46
N GLU A 56 -3.84 -0.62 7.13
CA GLU A 56 -5.03 -1.37 6.73
C GLU A 56 -5.50 -0.93 5.35
N THR A 57 -5.90 -1.88 4.52
CA THR A 57 -6.45 -1.62 3.19
C THR A 57 -7.79 -2.31 3.06
N GLU A 58 -8.81 -1.54 2.66
CA GLU A 58 -10.16 -2.03 2.41
C GLU A 58 -10.59 -1.69 0.97
N ALA A 59 -11.41 -2.56 0.37
CA ALA A 59 -12.06 -2.24 -0.88
C ALA A 59 -13.23 -1.29 -0.62
N ILE A 60 -13.34 -0.22 -1.41
CA ILE A 60 -14.48 0.68 -1.38
C ILE A 60 -15.50 0.15 -2.41
N PRO A 61 -16.76 -0.11 -2.01
CA PRO A 61 -17.80 -0.45 -2.96
C PRO A 61 -17.97 0.64 -4.02
N LEU A 62 -18.03 0.23 -5.27
CA LEU A 62 -18.37 1.08 -6.41
C LEU A 62 -19.84 1.53 -6.29
N PRO A 63 -20.28 2.58 -7.03
CA PRO A 63 -21.66 3.07 -6.96
C PRO A 63 -22.74 2.00 -7.23
N ASN A 64 -22.39 0.93 -7.95
CA ASN A 64 -23.27 -0.21 -8.24
C ASN A 64 -23.26 -1.30 -7.13
N GLY A 65 -22.59 -1.06 -6.00
CA GLY A 65 -22.46 -1.97 -4.87
C GLY A 65 -21.41 -3.09 -5.04
N LYS A 66 -20.77 -3.22 -6.20
CA LYS A 66 -19.70 -4.22 -6.43
C LYS A 66 -18.36 -3.70 -5.90
N LEU A 67 -17.45 -4.59 -5.54
CA LEU A 67 -16.09 -4.22 -5.10
C LEU A 67 -15.12 -3.94 -6.26
N PHE A 68 -15.43 -4.45 -7.44
CA PHE A 68 -14.66 -4.24 -8.66
C PHE A 68 -15.56 -4.31 -9.88
N ASP A 69 -15.11 -3.70 -10.97
CA ASP A 69 -15.71 -3.83 -12.30
C ASP A 69 -14.77 -4.61 -13.22
N VAL A 70 -15.37 -5.34 -14.17
CA VAL A 70 -14.64 -6.16 -15.13
C VAL A 70 -15.15 -5.85 -16.52
N THR A 71 -14.30 -5.26 -17.36
CA THR A 71 -14.60 -5.03 -18.77
C THR A 71 -13.76 -5.96 -19.64
N LYS A 72 -14.34 -6.42 -20.75
CA LYS A 72 -13.61 -7.15 -21.79
C LYS A 72 -13.32 -6.18 -22.91
N GLU A 73 -12.04 -6.01 -23.22
CA GLU A 73 -11.57 -5.19 -24.33
C GLU A 73 -10.72 -6.09 -25.22
N CYS A 74 -10.79 -5.96 -26.55
CA CYS A 74 -10.14 -6.81 -27.56
C CYS A 74 -8.99 -7.71 -27.04
N ASN A 75 -9.29 -8.99 -26.78
CA ASN A 75 -8.38 -10.04 -26.28
C ASN A 75 -7.81 -9.88 -24.85
N GLN A 76 -8.33 -8.97 -24.05
CA GLN A 76 -7.95 -8.73 -22.66
C GLN A 76 -9.17 -8.54 -21.74
N VAL A 77 -8.90 -8.64 -20.44
CA VAL A 77 -9.85 -8.35 -19.37
C VAL A 77 -9.25 -7.24 -18.52
N VAL A 78 -9.98 -6.15 -18.35
CA VAL A 78 -9.61 -5.04 -17.47
C VAL A 78 -10.41 -5.18 -16.18
N VAL A 79 -9.72 -5.21 -15.05
CA VAL A 79 -10.33 -5.25 -13.71
C VAL A 79 -10.02 -3.93 -13.00
N SER A 80 -11.07 -3.21 -12.61
CA SER A 80 -10.98 -1.91 -11.94
C SER A 80 -11.51 -2.04 -10.52
N ALA A 81 -10.75 -1.60 -9.52
CA ALA A 81 -11.15 -1.60 -8.12
C ALA A 81 -10.78 -0.27 -7.45
N LEU A 82 -11.62 0.17 -6.52
CA LEU A 82 -11.32 1.31 -5.65
C LEU A 82 -10.92 0.78 -4.28
N VAL A 83 -9.78 1.22 -3.77
CA VAL A 83 -9.26 0.81 -2.46
C VAL A 83 -8.98 2.03 -1.60
N ARG A 84 -9.22 1.91 -0.29
CA ARG A 84 -8.77 2.87 0.72
C ARG A 84 -7.69 2.20 1.55
N THR A 85 -6.55 2.87 1.65
CA THR A 85 -5.51 2.50 2.61
C THR A 85 -5.48 3.52 3.73
N THR A 86 -5.51 3.02 4.96
CA THR A 86 -5.49 3.82 6.19
C THR A 86 -4.23 3.47 6.97
N ILE A 87 -3.49 4.50 7.39
CA ILE A 87 -2.37 4.36 8.33
C ILE A 87 -2.88 4.83 9.70
N LYS A 88 -2.99 3.89 10.63
CA LYS A 88 -3.47 4.13 11.99
C LYS A 88 -2.34 4.64 12.87
N TYR A 89 -2.69 5.43 13.88
CA TYR A 89 -1.78 5.69 15.00
C TYR A 89 -1.71 4.48 15.93
N ASP A 90 -0.66 4.41 16.74
CA ASP A 90 -0.43 3.33 17.68
C ASP A 90 -1.54 3.22 18.75
N ASP A 91 -2.21 4.33 19.07
CA ASP A 91 -3.37 4.38 19.97
C ASP A 91 -4.67 3.86 19.34
N CYS A 92 -4.73 3.78 18.01
CA CYS A 92 -5.87 3.28 17.24
C CYS A 92 -5.68 1.82 16.77
N GLY A 93 -4.44 1.33 16.79
CA GLY A 93 -4.13 -0.08 16.57
C GLY A 93 -4.42 -0.85 17.84
N HIS A 94 -5.22 -1.91 17.78
CA HIS A 94 -5.53 -2.78 18.90
C HIS A 94 -4.27 -3.56 19.32
N PHE A 95 -3.30 -2.90 19.98
CA PHE A 95 -2.03 -3.47 20.45
C PHE A 95 -2.16 -4.15 21.82
N SER A 96 -3.16 -5.01 22.02
CA SER A 96 -3.25 -5.81 23.26
C SER A 96 -2.79 -7.27 23.12
N HIS A 97 -2.65 -7.85 21.92
CA HIS A 97 -2.54 -9.32 21.83
C HIS A 97 -1.48 -9.96 20.93
N TYR A 98 -0.47 -9.26 20.43
CA TYR A 98 0.66 -9.93 19.75
C TYR A 98 1.99 -9.51 20.35
N LYS A 99 2.22 -10.02 21.58
CA LYS A 99 3.55 -10.13 22.16
C LYS A 99 4.37 -11.06 21.24
N LYS A 100 5.55 -10.58 20.83
CA LYS A 100 6.56 -11.33 20.04
C LYS A 100 6.62 -12.80 20.46
N PHE A 101 6.41 -13.71 19.51
CA PHE A 101 6.93 -15.08 19.57
C PHE A 101 8.28 -15.11 18.84
#